data_AF-A0A6C0JTM8-F1
#
_entry.id   AF-A0A6C0JTM8-F1
#
_cell.length_a   1.000
_cell.length_b   1.000
_cell.length_c   1.000
_cell.angle_alpha   90.00
_cell.angle_beta   90.00
_cell.angle_gamma   90.00
#
_symmetry.space_group_name_H-M   'P 1'
#
loop_
_entity.id
_entity.type
_entity.pdbx_description
1 polymer ?
#
loop_
_entity_poly.entity_id
_entity_poly.type
_entity_poly.pdbx_seq_one_letter_code
_entity_poly.pdbx_strand_id
1 'polypeptide(L)'
;MHQYTYISSTITELIPALCFNNKFLPKDYTEIEPFFEELNLNEKKSRKTFVSDYSVSVGKNLVLNKNKLSPEIRDSKFQNCYGILEYLYTINDAKPIKNCVWGAYDKPLNIDKNHPGDIFITFNNGDVSGISIKAGTQHTIEPRLNSRLKSTLLKPVWMQVIPNSLYEMKQELWTKIYSNVPELSNTVNADNYIQFDSRNIIRPNKSLIDSLVTFQEKNPVHFDEMYWELLRICNSRMIGYINNHQKTSLNWIKSEFRINQSNSSQIPIVLLKAINNKYTICNDNLAKCITDTKNVNAYLNPESKQSWYIDLEAIDYKQSLNMVIRSDSDFRREKPKGKLGAFMNLKLQYKGCK
;
A
#
# COMPACT_ATOMS: atom_id res chain seq x y z
N MET A 1 -9.08 5.22 15.80
CA MET A 1 -8.27 4.42 14.85
C MET A 1 -7.20 5.28 14.16
N HIS A 2 -7.50 6.47 13.64
CA HIS A 2 -6.53 7.34 12.96
C HIS A 2 -5.32 7.78 13.83
N GLN A 3 -5.50 8.06 15.13
CA GLN A 3 -4.41 8.55 15.99
C GLN A 3 -3.30 7.50 16.23
N TYR A 4 -3.62 6.20 16.22
CA TYR A 4 -2.65 5.12 16.48
C TYR A 4 -1.69 4.91 15.30
N THR A 5 -2.16 5.09 14.07
CA THR A 5 -1.33 4.96 12.87
C THR A 5 -0.24 6.04 12.82
N TYR A 6 -0.58 7.29 13.18
CA TYR A 6 0.37 8.41 13.20
C TYR A 6 1.44 8.25 14.29
N ILE A 7 1.07 7.78 15.49
CA ILE A 7 2.04 7.52 16.57
C ILE A 7 3.03 6.43 16.14
N SER A 8 2.51 5.36 15.54
CA SER A 8 3.34 4.24 15.09
C SER A 8 4.31 4.61 13.96
N SER A 9 3.89 5.43 13.00
CA SER A 9 4.75 5.83 11.87
C SER A 9 5.85 6.79 12.32
N THR A 10 5.54 7.67 13.28
CA THR A 10 6.49 8.64 13.84
C THR A 10 7.68 7.97 14.53
N ILE A 11 7.49 6.86 15.25
CA ILE A 11 8.61 6.10 15.85
C ILE A 11 9.60 5.67 14.76
N THR A 12 9.10 5.27 13.60
CA THR A 12 9.93 4.76 12.51
C THR A 12 10.46 5.84 11.57
N GLU A 13 9.94 7.06 11.60
CA GLU A 13 10.32 8.14 10.69
C GLU A 13 11.08 9.27 11.38
N LEU A 14 10.59 9.75 12.54
CA LEU A 14 11.16 10.88 13.26
C LEU A 14 12.37 10.49 14.11
N ILE A 15 12.22 9.44 14.92
CA ILE A 15 13.24 9.03 15.89
C ILE A 15 14.57 8.66 15.23
N PRO A 16 14.65 7.87 14.13
CA PRO A 16 15.95 7.56 13.53
C PRO A 16 16.64 8.82 12.98
N ALA A 17 15.90 9.80 12.44
CA ALA A 17 16.48 11.07 12.01
C ALA A 17 17.01 11.91 13.20
N LEU A 18 16.32 11.89 14.34
CA LEU A 18 16.80 12.52 15.58
C LEU A 18 18.05 11.84 16.13
N CYS A 19 18.07 10.50 16.22
CA CYS A 19 19.25 9.75 16.64
C CYS A 19 20.45 10.07 15.75
N PHE A 20 20.26 10.05 14.43
CA PHE A 20 21.31 10.37 13.47
C PHE A 20 21.86 11.80 13.64
N ASN A 21 20.99 12.82 13.64
CA ASN A 21 21.42 14.21 13.77
C ASN A 21 22.10 14.52 15.12
N ASN A 22 21.76 13.76 16.16
CA ASN A 22 22.37 13.86 17.47
C ASN A 22 23.65 13.01 17.62
N LYS A 23 24.03 12.24 16.58
CA LYS A 23 25.17 11.32 16.57
C LYS A 23 25.05 10.20 17.61
N PHE A 24 23.82 9.74 17.85
CA PHE A 24 23.56 8.63 18.75
C PHE A 24 23.77 7.30 18.01
N LEU A 25 24.61 6.44 18.57
CA LEU A 25 24.96 5.11 18.06
C LEU A 25 24.55 4.06 19.12
N PRO A 26 23.29 3.61 19.11
CA PRO A 26 22.83 2.61 20.07
C PRO A 26 23.49 1.26 19.82
N LYS A 27 23.71 0.47 20.88
CA LYS A 27 24.17 -0.93 20.75
C LYS A 27 23.08 -1.86 20.27
N ASP A 28 21.83 -1.57 20.64
CA ASP A 28 20.64 -2.28 20.20
C ASP A 28 19.40 -1.37 20.30
N TYR A 29 18.25 -1.87 19.83
CA TYR A 29 17.02 -1.07 19.75
C TYR A 29 16.48 -0.59 21.10
N THR A 30 16.85 -1.23 22.22
CA THR A 30 16.33 -0.89 23.55
C THR A 30 16.88 0.42 24.09
N GLU A 31 18.04 0.86 23.60
CA GLU A 31 18.66 2.13 23.99
C GLU A 31 18.01 3.35 23.31
N ILE A 32 17.20 3.14 22.26
CA ILE A 32 16.61 4.22 21.46
C ILE A 32 15.51 4.96 22.23
N GLU A 33 14.62 4.24 22.91
CA GLU A 33 13.50 4.86 23.63
C GLU A 33 14.00 5.78 24.77
N PRO A 34 14.91 5.33 25.66
CA PRO A 34 15.46 6.19 26.73
C PRO A 34 16.18 7.42 26.17
N PHE A 35 17.03 7.24 25.15
CA PHE A 35 17.73 8.36 24.49
C PHE A 35 16.75 9.42 23.97
N PHE A 36 15.65 8.97 23.35
CA PHE A 36 14.65 9.87 22.80
C PHE A 36 13.85 10.59 23.89
N GLU A 37 13.57 9.94 25.01
CA GLU A 37 12.85 10.55 26.14
C GLU A 37 13.62 11.71 26.80
N GLU A 38 14.95 11.66 26.78
CA GLU A 38 15.82 12.71 27.33
C GLU A 38 16.09 13.85 26.33
N LEU A 39 15.64 13.71 25.08
CA LEU A 39 16.04 14.60 24.00
C LEU A 39 15.29 15.94 24.03
N ASN A 40 16.02 17.05 24.08
CA ASN A 40 15.46 18.37 23.85
C ASN A 40 15.32 18.66 22.34
N LEU A 41 14.08 18.66 21.84
CA LEU A 41 13.80 18.87 20.41
C LEU A 41 14.12 20.29 19.90
N ASN A 42 14.30 21.26 20.79
CA ASN A 42 14.68 22.63 20.42
C ASN A 42 16.20 22.82 20.32
N GLU A 43 17.01 21.85 20.76
CA GLU A 43 18.46 21.95 20.65
C GLU A 43 18.92 21.95 19.19
N LYS A 44 20.06 22.62 18.93
CA LYS A 44 20.59 22.83 17.58
C LYS A 44 20.70 21.54 16.76
N LYS A 45 21.06 20.42 17.38
CA LYS A 45 21.17 19.12 16.70
C LYS A 45 19.80 18.55 16.37
N SER A 46 18.90 18.46 17.34
CA SER A 46 17.52 17.97 17.16
C SER A 46 16.68 18.84 16.21
N ARG A 47 16.87 20.17 16.26
CA ARG A 47 16.13 21.12 15.43
C ARG A 47 16.39 20.92 13.93
N LYS A 48 17.55 20.36 13.54
CA LYS A 48 17.87 19.99 12.16
C LYS A 48 16.94 18.92 11.59
N THR A 49 16.27 18.15 12.44
CA THR A 49 15.31 17.13 12.00
C THR A 49 13.99 17.73 11.52
N PHE A 50 13.71 19.01 11.82
CA PHE A 50 12.42 19.63 11.53
C PHE A 50 12.56 20.77 10.53
N VAL A 51 11.59 20.89 9.62
CA VAL A 51 11.50 22.02 8.68
C VAL A 51 10.95 23.26 9.39
N SER A 52 9.88 23.10 10.17
CA SER A 52 9.15 24.20 10.81
C SER A 52 8.97 23.97 12.31
N ASP A 53 8.61 25.03 13.05
CA ASP A 53 8.24 24.92 14.47
C ASP A 53 6.91 24.16 14.65
N TYR A 54 6.04 24.16 13.64
CA TYR A 54 4.85 23.31 13.62
C TYR A 54 5.25 21.83 13.68
N SER A 55 6.17 21.39 12.82
CA SER A 55 6.69 20.02 12.83
C SER A 55 7.35 19.65 14.18
N VAL A 56 8.01 20.59 14.86
CA VAL A 56 8.55 20.38 16.22
C VAL A 56 7.42 20.11 17.22
N SER A 57 6.38 20.94 17.21
CA SER A 57 5.24 20.79 18.14
C SER A 57 4.48 19.48 17.94
N VAL A 58 4.31 19.06 16.68
CA VAL A 58 3.72 17.77 16.32
C VAL A 58 4.59 16.62 16.82
N GLY A 59 5.92 16.70 16.61
CA GLY A 59 6.87 15.73 17.14
C GLY A 59 6.75 15.56 18.66
N LYS A 60 6.71 16.68 19.42
CA LYS A 60 6.53 16.68 20.88
C LYS A 60 5.23 16.00 21.32
N ASN A 61 4.11 16.34 20.67
CA ASN A 61 2.81 15.76 21.01
C ASN A 61 2.78 14.24 20.76
N LEU A 62 3.45 13.77 19.72
CA LEU A 62 3.49 12.35 19.38
C LEU A 62 4.35 11.54 20.37
N VAL A 63 5.41 12.13 20.95
CA VAL A 63 6.20 11.52 22.04
C VAL A 63 5.31 11.23 23.26
N LEU A 64 4.52 12.21 23.67
CA LEU A 64 3.64 12.11 24.84
C LEU A 64 2.58 11.02 24.69
N ASN A 65 2.25 10.66 23.45
CA ASN A 65 1.21 9.69 23.14
C ASN A 65 1.73 8.29 22.82
N LYS A 66 3.06 8.03 22.83
CA LYS A 66 3.62 6.72 22.48
C LYS A 66 3.10 5.56 23.33
N ASN A 67 2.82 5.83 24.61
CA ASN A 67 2.29 4.87 25.58
C ASN A 67 0.85 4.42 25.27
N LYS A 68 0.20 4.99 24.24
CA LYS A 68 -1.07 4.49 23.72
C LYS A 68 -0.90 3.24 22.86
N LEU A 69 0.31 2.91 22.41
CA LEU A 69 0.60 1.66 21.72
C LEU A 69 0.73 0.52 22.74
N SER A 70 0.32 -0.70 22.37
CA SER A 70 0.65 -1.87 23.18
C SER A 70 2.17 -2.08 23.22
N PRO A 71 2.71 -2.68 24.30
CA PRO A 71 4.15 -2.94 24.41
C PRO A 71 4.73 -3.67 23.20
N GLU A 72 4.05 -4.70 22.71
CA GLU A 72 4.45 -5.48 21.53
C GLU A 72 4.59 -4.63 20.26
N ILE A 73 3.62 -3.74 20.00
CA ILE A 73 3.65 -2.85 18.84
C ILE A 73 4.77 -1.83 18.99
N ARG A 74 4.93 -1.27 20.20
CA ARG A 74 5.96 -0.28 20.49
C ARG A 74 7.35 -0.87 20.30
N ASP A 75 7.61 -2.05 20.86
CA ASP A 75 8.89 -2.76 20.72
C ASP A 75 9.20 -3.04 19.25
N SER A 76 8.23 -3.58 18.49
CA SER A 76 8.41 -3.83 17.05
C SER A 76 8.75 -2.54 16.28
N LYS A 77 8.21 -1.38 16.69
CA LYS A 77 8.50 -0.11 16.03
C LYS A 77 9.88 0.44 16.40
N PHE A 78 10.34 0.29 17.64
CA PHE A 78 11.72 0.61 18.00
C PHE A 78 12.72 -0.31 17.31
N GLN A 79 12.38 -1.60 17.14
CA GLN A 79 13.20 -2.51 16.36
C GLN A 79 13.34 -2.06 14.89
N ASN A 80 12.25 -1.61 14.28
CA ASN A 80 12.30 -1.07 12.92
C ASN A 80 13.06 0.26 12.86
N CYS A 81 12.90 1.12 13.87
CA CYS A 81 13.68 2.36 14.01
C CYS A 81 15.18 2.08 14.03
N TYR A 82 15.62 1.07 14.80
CA TYR A 82 17.01 0.64 14.81
C TYR A 82 17.51 0.25 13.41
N GLY A 83 16.75 -0.59 12.69
CA GLY A 83 17.11 -0.96 11.31
C GLY A 83 17.21 0.25 10.36
N ILE A 84 16.38 1.27 10.52
CA ILE A 84 16.45 2.49 9.71
C ILE A 84 17.68 3.32 10.09
N LEU A 85 18.00 3.42 11.37
CA LEU A 85 19.20 4.11 11.86
C LEU A 85 20.48 3.45 11.33
N GLU A 86 20.55 2.11 11.34
CA GLU A 86 21.63 1.34 10.73
C GLU A 86 21.83 1.67 9.25
N TYR A 87 20.73 1.82 8.50
CA TYR A 87 20.79 2.26 7.10
C TYR A 87 21.38 3.67 6.98
N LEU A 88 20.94 4.62 7.82
CA LEU A 88 21.46 5.99 7.79
C LEU A 88 22.97 6.03 8.04
N TYR A 89 23.47 5.25 9.01
CA TYR A 89 24.91 5.16 9.27
C TYR A 89 25.67 4.43 8.17
N THR A 90 25.14 3.33 7.63
CA THR A 90 25.74 2.64 6.48
C THR A 90 25.92 3.58 5.28
N ILE A 91 24.90 4.38 4.97
CA ILE A 91 24.97 5.37 3.89
C ILE A 91 25.91 6.51 4.24
N ASN A 92 25.92 6.99 5.49
CA ASN A 92 26.85 8.02 5.92
C ASN A 92 28.32 7.62 5.77
N ASP A 93 28.63 6.36 6.03
CA ASP A 93 30.00 5.83 5.87
C ASP A 93 30.43 5.80 4.40
N ALA A 94 29.50 5.47 3.50
CA ALA A 94 29.76 5.46 2.06
C ALA A 94 29.75 6.87 1.44
N LYS A 95 28.82 7.73 1.88
CA LYS A 95 28.63 9.11 1.41
C LYS A 95 28.19 9.98 2.59
N PRO A 96 29.10 10.81 3.16
CA PRO A 96 28.83 11.58 4.37
C PRO A 96 27.55 12.44 4.32
N ILE A 97 26.71 12.25 5.33
CA ILE A 97 25.43 12.95 5.49
C ILE A 97 25.64 14.20 6.36
N LYS A 98 25.12 15.33 5.89
CA LYS A 98 25.10 16.60 6.61
C LYS A 98 24.00 16.65 7.67
N ASN A 99 22.80 16.20 7.30
CA ASN A 99 21.63 16.09 8.17
C ASN A 99 20.53 15.21 7.57
N CYS A 100 19.67 14.71 8.45
CA CYS A 100 18.43 14.02 8.14
C CYS A 100 17.22 14.87 8.56
N VAL A 101 16.23 15.04 7.70
CA VAL A 101 15.02 15.83 7.97
C VAL A 101 13.80 14.91 7.93
N TRP A 102 12.91 15.04 8.91
CA TRP A 102 11.63 14.34 8.94
C TRP A 102 10.63 15.01 8.00
N GLY A 103 10.07 14.22 7.08
CA GLY A 103 9.28 14.68 5.95
C GLY A 103 7.77 14.45 6.03
N ALA A 104 7.23 13.98 7.17
CA ALA A 104 5.81 13.59 7.25
C ALA A 104 4.83 14.76 7.06
N TYR A 105 5.18 15.96 7.54
CA TYR A 105 4.30 17.13 7.55
C TYR A 105 4.78 18.24 6.62
N ASP A 106 6.09 18.49 6.63
CA ASP A 106 6.73 19.51 5.83
C ASP A 106 7.90 18.89 5.06
N LYS A 107 8.05 19.28 3.79
CA LYS A 107 9.20 18.87 2.97
C LYS A 107 10.29 19.94 3.03
N PRO A 108 11.59 19.57 2.97
CA PRO A 108 12.67 20.54 2.84
C PRO A 108 12.47 21.53 1.68
N LEU A 109 13.17 22.67 1.72
CA LEU A 109 13.10 23.71 0.69
C LEU A 109 13.43 23.11 -0.69
N ASN A 110 12.69 23.53 -1.72
CA ASN A 110 12.83 23.07 -3.12
C ASN A 110 12.50 21.59 -3.36
N ILE A 111 11.85 20.92 -2.41
CA ILE A 111 11.28 19.59 -2.60
C ILE A 111 9.77 19.72 -2.84
N ASP A 112 9.25 18.99 -3.83
CA ASP A 112 7.81 18.91 -4.08
C ASP A 112 7.06 18.48 -2.80
N LYS A 113 6.01 19.22 -2.44
CA LYS A 113 5.17 18.92 -1.27
C LYS A 113 4.58 17.49 -1.34
N ASN A 114 4.38 16.96 -2.54
CA ASN A 114 3.86 15.62 -2.79
C ASN A 114 4.95 14.54 -2.86
N HIS A 115 6.21 14.88 -2.60
CA HIS A 115 7.30 13.90 -2.65
C HIS A 115 7.07 12.78 -1.61
N PRO A 116 7.18 11.49 -1.99
CA PRO A 116 6.79 10.37 -1.13
C PRO A 116 7.82 10.00 -0.04
N GLY A 117 8.89 10.78 0.12
CA GLY A 117 9.93 10.55 1.13
C GLY A 117 9.44 10.91 2.55
N ASP A 118 9.68 10.02 3.49
CA ASP A 118 9.38 10.15 4.92
C ASP A 118 10.58 10.72 5.71
N ILE A 119 11.80 10.41 5.27
CA ILE A 119 13.06 11.05 5.71
C ILE A 119 13.78 11.63 4.49
N PHE A 120 14.40 12.80 4.64
CA PHE A 120 15.26 13.39 3.61
C PHE A 120 16.69 13.51 4.13
N ILE A 121 17.63 12.90 3.42
CA ILE A 121 19.06 13.02 3.65
C ILE A 121 19.59 14.16 2.81
N THR A 122 20.32 15.10 3.40
CA THR A 122 21.22 16.00 2.65
C THR A 122 22.65 15.56 2.87
N PHE A 123 23.39 15.32 1.79
CA PHE A 123 24.80 14.95 1.83
C PHE A 123 25.69 16.19 1.97
N ASN A 124 26.95 16.00 2.40
CA ASN A 124 27.90 17.10 2.53
C ASN A 124 28.20 17.82 1.20
N ASN A 125 28.06 17.12 0.07
CA ASN A 125 28.20 17.71 -1.27
C ASN A 125 26.95 18.48 -1.75
N GLY A 126 25.89 18.56 -0.94
CA GLY A 126 24.65 19.27 -1.26
C GLY A 126 23.58 18.40 -1.92
N ASP A 127 23.90 17.17 -2.33
CA ASP A 127 22.89 16.26 -2.90
C ASP A 127 21.82 15.94 -1.86
N VAL A 128 20.59 15.74 -2.32
CA VAL A 128 19.46 15.34 -1.47
C VAL A 128 18.91 14.01 -1.95
N SER A 129 18.50 13.15 -1.02
CA SER A 129 17.79 11.90 -1.30
C SER A 129 16.64 11.72 -0.31
N GLY A 130 15.47 11.38 -0.81
CA GLY A 130 14.34 10.96 0.01
C GLY A 130 14.42 9.47 0.34
N ILE A 131 13.92 9.09 1.51
CA ILE A 131 13.72 7.70 1.91
C ILE A 131 12.23 7.53 2.19
N SER A 132 11.57 6.64 1.45
CA SER A 132 10.24 6.15 1.83
C SER A 132 10.41 4.89 2.67
N ILE A 133 9.83 4.89 3.86
CA ILE A 133 9.96 3.84 4.87
C ILE A 133 8.76 2.90 4.78
N LYS A 134 9.05 1.60 4.82
CA LYS A 134 8.07 0.53 5.02
C LYS A 134 8.40 -0.22 6.29
N ALA A 135 7.70 0.09 7.38
CA ALA A 135 7.84 -0.62 8.66
C ALA A 135 6.66 -1.60 8.89
N GLY A 136 6.89 -2.89 8.62
CA GLY A 136 5.87 -3.95 8.70
C GLY A 136 6.48 -5.33 8.95
N THR A 137 5.65 -6.37 9.03
CA THR A 137 6.10 -7.75 9.35
C THR A 137 6.89 -8.40 8.20
N GLN A 138 7.70 -9.42 8.52
CA GLN A 138 8.59 -10.15 7.61
C GLN A 138 7.92 -10.52 6.27
N HIS A 139 6.66 -10.95 6.31
CA HIS A 139 5.90 -11.43 5.15
C HIS A 139 5.07 -10.37 4.42
N THR A 140 4.99 -9.14 4.92
CA THR A 140 4.18 -8.09 4.28
C THR A 140 5.04 -7.24 3.35
N ILE A 141 5.01 -7.56 2.05
CA ILE A 141 5.27 -6.54 1.04
C ILE A 141 3.99 -5.72 0.95
N GLU A 142 4.00 -4.53 1.56
CA GLU A 142 2.88 -3.62 1.41
C GLU A 142 2.78 -3.17 -0.04
N PRO A 143 1.56 -3.23 -0.61
CA PRO A 143 1.44 -3.16 -2.03
C PRO A 143 1.54 -1.72 -2.52
N ARG A 144 2.43 -1.43 -3.49
CA ARG A 144 2.64 -0.05 -3.96
C ARG A 144 1.39 0.53 -4.65
N LEU A 145 0.57 -0.36 -5.22
CA LEU A 145 -0.84 -0.10 -5.51
C LEU A 145 -1.71 -0.68 -4.38
N ASN A 146 -2.57 0.13 -3.77
CA ASN A 146 -3.60 -0.34 -2.84
C ASN A 146 -4.94 0.35 -3.17
N SER A 147 -5.69 -0.23 -4.10
CA SER A 147 -6.94 0.31 -4.62
C SER A 147 -8.11 -0.65 -4.38
N ARG A 148 -9.30 -0.28 -4.87
CA ARG A 148 -10.44 -1.18 -5.03
C ARG A 148 -10.61 -1.51 -6.51
N LEU A 149 -11.07 -2.73 -6.82
CA LEU A 149 -11.34 -3.16 -8.20
C LEU A 149 -12.30 -2.19 -8.90
N LYS A 150 -13.49 -1.97 -8.33
CA LYS A 150 -14.47 -0.98 -8.82
C LYS A 150 -13.84 0.40 -9.04
N SER A 151 -13.14 0.93 -8.04
CA SER A 151 -12.52 2.27 -8.13
C SER A 151 -11.46 2.33 -9.22
N THR A 152 -10.78 1.23 -9.51
CA THR A 152 -9.79 1.14 -10.59
C THR A 152 -10.46 1.21 -11.96
N LEU A 153 -11.54 0.45 -12.16
CA LEU A 153 -12.29 0.46 -13.43
C LEU A 153 -12.94 1.82 -13.73
N LEU A 154 -13.28 2.59 -12.69
CA LEU A 154 -13.81 3.95 -12.81
C LEU A 154 -12.75 5.02 -13.05
N LYS A 155 -11.46 4.68 -13.11
CA LYS A 155 -10.42 5.67 -13.43
C LYS A 155 -10.52 6.09 -14.90
N PRO A 156 -10.24 7.36 -15.23
CA PRO A 156 -10.30 7.85 -16.61
C PRO A 156 -9.51 6.99 -17.61
N VAL A 157 -8.33 6.51 -17.22
CA VAL A 157 -7.47 5.67 -18.07
C VAL A 157 -8.16 4.39 -18.54
N TRP A 158 -9.03 3.80 -17.71
CA TRP A 158 -9.81 2.60 -18.04
C TRP A 158 -11.14 2.96 -18.69
N MET A 159 -11.87 3.95 -18.17
CA MET A 159 -13.16 4.34 -18.73
C MET A 159 -13.08 4.78 -20.20
N GLN A 160 -11.94 5.32 -20.64
CA GLN A 160 -11.72 5.70 -22.03
C GLN A 160 -11.72 4.51 -23.00
N VAL A 161 -11.28 3.33 -22.56
CA VAL A 161 -11.13 2.15 -23.44
C VAL A 161 -12.12 1.03 -23.13
N ILE A 162 -12.64 0.98 -21.90
CA ILE A 162 -13.60 -0.02 -21.42
C ILE A 162 -14.75 0.62 -20.60
N PRO A 163 -15.53 1.55 -21.18
CA PRO A 163 -16.53 2.36 -20.46
C PRO A 163 -17.61 1.52 -19.76
N ASN A 164 -17.95 0.36 -20.32
CA ASN A 164 -19.00 -0.53 -19.80
C ASN A 164 -18.48 -1.63 -18.86
N SER A 165 -17.17 -1.68 -18.58
CA SER A 165 -16.53 -2.78 -17.84
C SER A 165 -17.16 -3.08 -16.47
N LEU A 166 -17.61 -2.05 -15.76
CA LEU A 166 -18.26 -2.22 -14.46
C LEU A 166 -19.66 -2.83 -14.59
N TYR A 167 -20.41 -2.44 -15.62
CA TYR A 167 -21.74 -2.99 -15.91
C TYR A 167 -21.63 -4.44 -16.39
N GLU A 168 -20.71 -4.74 -17.31
CA GLU A 168 -20.47 -6.11 -17.78
C GLU A 168 -20.04 -7.04 -16.64
N MET A 169 -19.16 -6.56 -15.76
CA MET A 169 -18.75 -7.32 -14.57
C MET A 169 -19.91 -7.52 -13.60
N LYS A 170 -20.78 -6.51 -13.41
CA LYS A 170 -22.01 -6.66 -12.63
C LYS A 170 -22.89 -7.78 -13.20
N GLN A 171 -23.15 -7.77 -14.50
CA GLN A 171 -24.00 -8.78 -15.15
C GLN A 171 -23.40 -10.19 -15.04
N GLU A 172 -22.11 -10.33 -15.30
CA GLU A 172 -21.45 -11.64 -15.22
C GLU A 172 -21.45 -12.19 -13.78
N LEU A 173 -21.19 -11.33 -12.78
CA LEU A 173 -21.26 -11.74 -11.38
C LEU A 173 -22.69 -12.12 -10.98
N TRP A 174 -23.71 -11.44 -11.49
CA TRP A 174 -25.10 -11.89 -11.28
C TRP A 174 -25.30 -13.30 -11.82
N THR A 175 -25.05 -13.51 -13.12
CA THR A 175 -25.32 -14.78 -13.80
C THR A 175 -24.55 -15.96 -13.24
N LYS A 176 -23.28 -15.76 -12.85
CA LYS A 176 -22.40 -16.85 -12.42
C LYS A 176 -22.41 -17.07 -10.90
N ILE A 177 -22.65 -16.02 -10.12
CA ILE A 177 -22.52 -16.07 -8.66
C ILE A 177 -23.88 -15.80 -8.01
N TYR A 178 -24.39 -14.58 -8.13
CA TYR A 178 -25.45 -14.12 -7.24
C TYR A 178 -26.82 -14.73 -7.54
N SER A 179 -27.13 -15.11 -8.78
CA SER A 179 -28.35 -15.84 -9.12
C SER A 179 -28.37 -17.28 -8.57
N ASN A 180 -27.20 -17.81 -8.18
CA ASN A 180 -27.04 -19.17 -7.67
C ASN A 180 -26.99 -19.23 -6.13
N VAL A 181 -27.22 -18.10 -5.45
CA VAL A 181 -27.30 -18.08 -3.98
C VAL A 181 -28.51 -18.89 -3.52
N PRO A 182 -28.35 -19.87 -2.60
CA PRO A 182 -29.47 -20.67 -2.11
C PRO A 182 -30.52 -19.81 -1.40
N GLU A 183 -31.79 -20.21 -1.53
CA GLU A 183 -32.92 -19.53 -0.86
C GLU A 183 -33.01 -18.03 -1.22
N LEU A 184 -32.52 -17.63 -2.41
CA LEU A 184 -32.64 -16.25 -2.87
C LEU A 184 -34.09 -15.93 -3.24
N SER A 185 -34.60 -14.80 -2.74
CA SER A 185 -35.93 -14.31 -3.09
C SER A 185 -36.06 -14.09 -4.61
N ASN A 186 -37.16 -14.56 -5.20
CA ASN A 186 -37.51 -14.35 -6.61
C ASN A 186 -37.69 -12.87 -6.99
N THR A 187 -37.77 -11.97 -6.00
CA THR A 187 -37.79 -10.52 -6.23
C THR A 187 -36.40 -9.94 -6.51
N VAL A 188 -35.32 -10.68 -6.27
CA VAL A 188 -33.95 -10.27 -6.56
C VAL A 188 -33.56 -10.71 -7.97
N ASN A 189 -33.04 -9.79 -8.77
CA ASN A 189 -32.65 -10.02 -10.16
C ASN A 189 -31.39 -9.23 -10.54
N ALA A 190 -30.95 -9.40 -11.79
CA ALA A 190 -29.75 -8.75 -12.34
C ALA A 190 -29.72 -7.23 -12.17
N ASP A 191 -30.89 -6.59 -12.21
CA ASP A 191 -31.00 -5.14 -12.15
C ASP A 191 -30.92 -4.62 -10.71
N ASN A 192 -31.49 -5.35 -9.76
CA ASN A 192 -31.68 -4.86 -8.39
C ASN A 192 -30.79 -5.51 -7.32
N TYR A 193 -30.02 -6.57 -7.63
CA TYR A 193 -29.21 -7.27 -6.62
C TYR A 193 -28.14 -6.37 -5.98
N ILE A 194 -27.58 -5.44 -6.78
CA ILE A 194 -26.80 -4.29 -6.31
C ILE A 194 -27.11 -3.05 -7.16
N GLN A 195 -27.06 -1.89 -6.52
CA GLN A 195 -27.14 -0.58 -7.16
C GLN A 195 -25.92 0.27 -6.77
N PHE A 196 -25.63 1.27 -7.59
CA PHE A 196 -24.62 2.29 -7.29
C PHE A 196 -25.34 3.59 -6.95
N ASP A 197 -24.98 4.23 -5.84
CA ASP A 197 -25.46 5.58 -5.55
C ASP A 197 -24.67 6.64 -6.33
N SER A 198 -25.01 7.92 -6.15
CA SER A 198 -24.33 9.05 -6.79
C SER A 198 -22.83 9.17 -6.49
N ARG A 199 -22.35 8.47 -5.45
CA ARG A 199 -20.93 8.39 -5.08
C ARG A 199 -20.30 7.06 -5.52
N ASN A 200 -20.97 6.32 -6.39
CA ASN A 200 -20.61 4.98 -6.83
C ASN A 200 -20.49 3.97 -5.68
N ILE A 201 -21.13 4.18 -4.53
CA ILE A 201 -21.13 3.23 -3.41
C ILE A 201 -22.13 2.11 -3.72
N ILE A 202 -21.72 0.86 -3.46
CA ILE A 202 -22.56 -0.31 -3.69
C ILE A 202 -23.64 -0.37 -2.60
N ARG A 203 -24.91 -0.41 -3.04
CA ARG A 203 -26.10 -0.63 -2.23
C ARG A 203 -26.67 -2.00 -2.58
N PRO A 204 -26.42 -3.04 -1.77
CA PRO A 204 -26.95 -4.36 -2.04
C PRO A 204 -28.43 -4.46 -1.70
N ASN A 205 -29.14 -5.33 -2.40
CA ASN A 205 -30.50 -5.73 -2.03
C ASN A 205 -30.47 -6.40 -0.66
N LYS A 206 -31.37 -6.00 0.25
CA LYS A 206 -31.44 -6.54 1.61
C LYS A 206 -31.71 -8.04 1.60
N SER A 207 -32.65 -8.51 0.78
CA SER A 207 -32.98 -9.94 0.68
C SER A 207 -31.79 -10.77 0.21
N LEU A 208 -30.95 -10.24 -0.68
CA LEU A 208 -29.71 -10.91 -1.06
C LEU A 208 -28.74 -11.03 0.12
N ILE A 209 -28.58 -9.97 0.91
CA ILE A 209 -27.71 -10.00 2.09
C ILE A 209 -28.20 -11.05 3.10
N ASP A 210 -29.50 -11.11 3.34
CA ASP A 210 -30.09 -12.10 4.26
C ASP A 210 -29.88 -13.53 3.78
N SER A 211 -30.04 -13.80 2.47
CA SER A 211 -29.73 -15.10 1.87
C SER A 211 -28.24 -15.42 1.95
N LEU A 212 -27.35 -14.45 1.73
CA LEU A 212 -25.89 -14.66 1.87
C LEU A 212 -25.47 -14.97 3.31
N VAL A 213 -26.08 -14.33 4.30
CA VAL A 213 -25.85 -14.62 5.73
C VAL A 213 -26.29 -16.05 6.03
N THR A 214 -27.51 -16.41 5.65
CA THR A 214 -28.05 -17.75 5.84
C THR A 214 -27.20 -18.80 5.13
N PHE A 215 -26.76 -18.52 3.91
CA PHE A 215 -25.92 -19.40 3.12
C PHE A 215 -24.55 -19.61 3.76
N GLN A 216 -23.89 -18.55 4.24
CA GLN A 216 -22.61 -18.69 4.93
C GLN A 216 -22.76 -19.56 6.20
N GLU A 217 -23.80 -19.35 6.99
CA GLU A 217 -24.00 -20.05 8.26
C GLU A 217 -24.33 -21.53 8.04
N LYS A 218 -25.17 -21.84 7.04
CA LYS A 218 -25.58 -23.20 6.72
C LYS A 218 -24.53 -23.99 5.93
N ASN A 219 -23.81 -23.34 5.02
CA ASN A 219 -22.86 -24.00 4.12
C ASN A 219 -21.62 -23.12 3.87
N PRO A 220 -20.74 -22.97 4.88
CA PRO A 220 -19.58 -22.09 4.79
C PRO A 220 -18.56 -22.54 3.74
N VAL A 221 -18.47 -23.84 3.45
CA VAL A 221 -17.55 -24.39 2.44
C VAL A 221 -17.98 -23.94 1.05
N HIS A 222 -19.25 -24.15 0.68
CA HIS A 222 -19.74 -23.77 -0.63
C HIS A 222 -19.81 -22.24 -0.81
N PHE A 223 -20.06 -21.50 0.28
CA PHE A 223 -19.94 -20.04 0.29
C PHE A 223 -18.52 -19.58 -0.10
N ASP A 224 -17.49 -20.26 0.41
CA ASP A 224 -16.09 -19.96 0.09
C ASP A 224 -15.71 -20.36 -1.33
N GLU A 225 -16.24 -21.48 -1.85
CA GLU A 225 -16.10 -21.87 -3.25
C GLU A 225 -16.67 -20.82 -4.20
N MET A 226 -17.89 -20.34 -3.94
CA MET A 226 -18.52 -19.26 -4.72
C MET A 226 -17.70 -17.96 -4.62
N TYR A 227 -17.12 -17.67 -3.46
CA TYR A 227 -16.22 -16.53 -3.32
C TYR A 227 -14.94 -16.70 -4.15
N TRP A 228 -14.36 -17.90 -4.23
CA TRP A 228 -13.21 -18.14 -5.11
C TRP A 228 -13.55 -17.98 -6.59
N GLU A 229 -14.75 -18.39 -7.00
CA GLU A 229 -15.21 -18.16 -8.38
C GLU A 229 -15.42 -16.66 -8.67
N LEU A 230 -15.96 -15.90 -7.70
CA LEU A 230 -16.02 -14.44 -7.80
C LEU A 230 -14.63 -13.82 -8.01
N LEU A 231 -13.61 -14.25 -7.24
CA LEU A 231 -12.24 -13.77 -7.43
C LEU A 231 -11.68 -14.15 -8.80
N ARG A 232 -11.94 -15.38 -9.26
CA ARG A 232 -11.51 -15.87 -10.57
C ARG A 232 -12.10 -15.05 -11.72
N ILE A 233 -13.40 -14.74 -11.67
CA ILE A 233 -14.08 -13.86 -12.65
C ILE A 233 -13.41 -12.48 -12.65
N CYS A 234 -13.23 -11.88 -11.49
CA CYS A 234 -12.60 -10.56 -11.37
C CYS A 234 -11.16 -10.53 -11.89
N ASN A 235 -10.34 -11.53 -11.54
CA ASN A 235 -8.97 -11.66 -12.04
C ASN A 235 -8.96 -11.83 -13.56
N SER A 236 -9.80 -12.71 -14.10
CA SER A 236 -9.85 -12.99 -15.54
C SER A 236 -10.25 -11.77 -16.36
N ARG A 237 -11.23 -10.99 -15.87
CA ARG A 237 -11.62 -9.73 -16.51
C ARG A 237 -10.49 -8.70 -16.49
N MET A 238 -9.83 -8.51 -15.34
CA MET A 238 -8.68 -7.60 -15.25
C MET A 238 -7.53 -8.02 -16.17
N ILE A 239 -7.24 -9.32 -16.24
CA ILE A 239 -6.25 -9.88 -17.16
C ILE A 239 -6.62 -9.56 -18.62
N GLY A 240 -7.87 -9.83 -19.01
CA GLY A 240 -8.36 -9.53 -20.36
C GLY A 240 -8.24 -8.05 -20.70
N TYR A 241 -8.64 -7.15 -19.80
CA TYR A 241 -8.48 -5.71 -19.99
C TYR A 241 -7.02 -5.31 -20.14
N ILE A 242 -6.12 -5.90 -19.35
CA ILE A 242 -4.70 -5.58 -19.41
C ILE A 242 -4.07 -6.03 -20.73
N ASN A 243 -4.36 -7.25 -21.15
CA ASN A 243 -3.79 -7.84 -22.37
C ASN A 243 -4.31 -7.17 -23.64
N ASN A 244 -5.58 -6.78 -23.64
CA ASN A 244 -6.22 -6.14 -24.80
C ASN A 244 -5.88 -4.65 -24.93
N HIS A 245 -5.37 -4.00 -23.87
CA HIS A 245 -5.12 -2.56 -23.84
C HIS A 245 -3.73 -2.20 -23.33
N GLN A 246 -2.70 -2.78 -23.95
CA GLN A 246 -1.26 -2.61 -23.65
C GLN A 246 -0.84 -1.20 -23.21
N LYS A 247 -1.16 -0.17 -24.01
CA LYS A 247 -0.80 1.24 -23.71
C LYS A 247 -1.50 1.76 -22.46
N THR A 248 -2.79 1.47 -22.30
CA THR A 248 -3.57 1.81 -21.11
C THR A 248 -3.01 1.12 -19.88
N SER A 249 -2.66 -0.16 -20.00
CA SER A 249 -2.06 -0.95 -18.93
C SER A 249 -0.74 -0.34 -18.46
N LEU A 250 0.18 -0.01 -19.38
CA LEU A 250 1.44 0.65 -19.04
C LEU A 250 1.21 2.01 -18.37
N ASN A 251 0.27 2.82 -18.87
CA ASN A 251 -0.05 4.12 -18.27
C ASN A 251 -0.63 3.96 -16.85
N TRP A 252 -1.54 3.00 -16.66
CA TRP A 252 -2.10 2.68 -15.36
C TRP A 252 -1.04 2.22 -14.37
N ILE A 253 -0.12 1.34 -14.80
CA ILE A 253 0.99 0.88 -13.97
C ILE A 253 1.88 2.08 -13.58
N LYS A 254 2.31 2.89 -14.56
CA LYS A 254 3.13 4.10 -14.35
C LYS A 254 2.52 5.06 -13.33
N SER A 255 1.21 5.27 -13.37
CA SER A 255 0.54 6.24 -12.50
C SER A 255 0.19 5.68 -11.12
N GLU A 256 -0.20 4.40 -11.02
CA GLU A 256 -0.81 3.85 -9.81
C GLU A 256 0.15 3.04 -8.93
N PHE A 257 1.22 2.48 -9.50
CA PHE A 257 2.12 1.60 -8.74
C PHE A 257 3.16 2.38 -7.94
N ARG A 258 3.02 3.72 -7.85
CA ARG A 258 3.89 4.64 -7.12
C ARG A 258 5.36 4.34 -7.37
N ILE A 259 5.65 4.16 -8.65
CA ILE A 259 6.95 3.79 -9.18
C ILE A 259 7.78 5.06 -9.14
N ASN A 260 9.03 4.94 -8.72
CA ASN A 260 9.96 6.06 -8.74
C ASN A 260 10.16 6.50 -10.19
N GLN A 261 9.34 7.44 -10.67
CA GLN A 261 9.61 8.10 -11.93
C GLN A 261 10.76 9.04 -11.64
N SER A 262 11.97 8.64 -12.05
CA SER A 262 13.11 9.53 -12.20
C SER A 262 12.80 10.50 -13.34
N ASN A 263 11.84 11.40 -13.13
CA ASN A 263 11.80 12.64 -13.87
C ASN A 263 13.06 13.39 -13.46
N SER A 264 13.85 13.82 -14.44
CA SER A 264 15.19 14.40 -14.32
C SER A 264 15.27 15.69 -13.47
N SER A 265 14.18 16.13 -12.86
CA SER A 265 14.05 17.27 -11.94
C SER A 265 13.59 16.90 -10.53
N GLN A 266 13.26 15.62 -10.24
CA GLN A 266 12.82 15.18 -8.91
C GLN A 266 13.96 14.54 -8.13
N ILE A 267 14.01 14.89 -6.83
CA ILE A 267 14.95 14.32 -5.85
C ILE A 267 14.83 12.79 -5.86
N PRO A 268 15.94 12.04 -5.90
CA PRO A 268 15.90 10.59 -5.90
C PRO A 268 15.25 10.07 -4.62
N ILE A 269 14.55 8.94 -4.73
CA ILE A 269 13.94 8.29 -3.57
C ILE A 269 14.37 6.83 -3.45
N VAL A 270 14.77 6.46 -2.23
CA VAL A 270 15.09 5.10 -1.83
C VAL A 270 13.90 4.50 -1.09
N LEU A 271 13.49 3.30 -1.48
CA LEU A 271 12.48 2.55 -0.72
C LEU A 271 13.18 1.64 0.29
N LEU A 272 12.95 1.89 1.56
CA LEU A 272 13.59 1.16 2.65
C LEU A 272 12.53 0.34 3.40
N LYS A 273 12.72 -0.98 3.51
CA LYS A 273 11.92 -1.82 4.40
C LYS A 273 12.72 -2.10 5.67
N ALA A 274 12.13 -1.87 6.84
CA ALA A 274 12.74 -2.19 8.12
C ALA A 274 11.88 -3.19 8.89
N ILE A 275 12.52 -4.27 9.36
CA ILE A 275 11.89 -5.40 10.06
C ILE A 275 12.87 -5.96 11.07
N ASN A 276 12.47 -6.11 12.33
CA ASN A 276 13.21 -6.84 13.37
C ASN A 276 14.70 -6.44 13.43
N ASN A 277 14.99 -5.15 13.61
CA ASN A 277 16.36 -4.58 13.69
C ASN A 277 17.16 -4.61 12.38
N LYS A 278 16.59 -5.04 11.27
CA LYS A 278 17.26 -5.09 9.97
C LYS A 278 16.58 -4.17 8.97
N TYR A 279 17.34 -3.75 7.97
CA TYR A 279 16.80 -3.06 6.81
C TYR A 279 17.06 -3.83 5.52
N THR A 280 16.25 -3.54 4.51
CA THR A 280 16.43 -4.01 3.13
C THR A 280 16.07 -2.86 2.20
N ILE A 281 16.98 -2.53 1.29
CA ILE A 281 16.69 -1.62 0.20
C ILE A 281 15.79 -2.36 -0.78
N CYS A 282 14.56 -1.91 -0.92
CA CYS A 282 13.64 -2.44 -1.92
C CYS A 282 13.97 -1.79 -3.27
N ASN A 283 15.03 -2.29 -3.93
CA ASN A 283 15.40 -1.85 -5.27
C ASN A 283 14.20 -1.97 -6.20
N ASP A 284 13.69 -0.82 -6.65
CA ASP A 284 12.56 -0.78 -7.56
C ASP A 284 13.06 -0.77 -9.00
N ASN A 285 13.53 -1.93 -9.47
CA ASN A 285 13.87 -2.10 -10.89
C ASN A 285 12.69 -1.78 -11.80
N LEU A 286 11.46 -1.73 -11.26
CA LEU A 286 10.24 -1.43 -11.99
C LEU A 286 10.31 -0.10 -12.77
N ALA A 287 10.96 0.93 -12.23
CA ALA A 287 11.11 2.23 -12.90
C ALA A 287 11.89 2.11 -14.22
N LYS A 288 13.03 1.42 -14.16
CA LYS A 288 13.82 1.07 -15.35
C LYS A 288 13.02 0.14 -16.25
N CYS A 289 12.43 -0.90 -15.67
CA CYS A 289 11.71 -1.94 -16.40
C CYS A 289 10.62 -1.37 -17.30
N ILE A 290 9.84 -0.43 -16.77
CA ILE A 290 8.68 0.19 -17.43
C ILE A 290 9.05 1.15 -18.53
N THR A 291 10.23 1.76 -18.46
CA THR A 291 10.70 2.66 -19.52
C THR A 291 10.98 1.86 -20.78
N ASP A 292 11.58 0.67 -20.64
CA ASP A 292 11.97 -0.16 -21.78
C ASP A 292 10.94 -1.25 -22.13
N THR A 293 9.83 -1.34 -21.38
CA THR A 293 8.78 -2.33 -21.62
C THR A 293 8.09 -2.07 -22.96
N LYS A 294 8.08 -3.10 -23.80
CA LYS A 294 7.38 -3.12 -25.08
C LYS A 294 6.01 -3.79 -24.98
N ASN A 295 5.94 -4.86 -24.19
CA ASN A 295 4.74 -5.69 -24.05
C ASN A 295 4.39 -5.92 -22.59
N VAL A 296 3.09 -6.02 -22.33
CA VAL A 296 2.49 -6.37 -21.05
C VAL A 296 1.69 -7.66 -21.22
N ASN A 297 1.97 -8.67 -20.40
CA ASN A 297 1.23 -9.92 -20.44
C ASN A 297 0.76 -10.32 -19.03
N ALA A 298 -0.55 -10.26 -18.81
CA ALA A 298 -1.18 -10.66 -17.57
C ALA A 298 -1.74 -12.09 -17.65
N TYR A 299 -1.64 -12.83 -16.54
CA TYR A 299 -2.09 -14.22 -16.46
C TYR A 299 -2.38 -14.64 -15.01
N LEU A 300 -3.18 -15.69 -14.85
CA LEU A 300 -3.55 -16.22 -13.54
C LEU A 300 -2.36 -16.89 -12.85
N ASN A 301 -2.31 -16.82 -11.53
CA ASN A 301 -1.42 -17.70 -10.75
C ASN A 301 -2.11 -19.06 -10.57
N PRO A 302 -1.56 -20.17 -11.10
CA PRO A 302 -2.17 -21.50 -10.93
C PRO A 302 -2.23 -21.95 -9.47
N GLU A 303 -1.34 -21.43 -8.62
CA GLU A 303 -1.20 -21.80 -7.21
C GLU A 303 -2.06 -20.93 -6.27
N SER A 304 -2.70 -19.87 -6.78
CA SER A 304 -3.45 -18.92 -5.94
C SER A 304 -4.79 -18.52 -6.54
N LYS A 305 -5.85 -18.58 -5.73
CA LYS A 305 -7.17 -18.06 -6.13
C LYS A 305 -7.24 -16.53 -6.08
N GLN A 306 -6.34 -15.89 -5.33
CA GLN A 306 -6.34 -14.43 -5.12
C GLN A 306 -5.29 -13.71 -5.99
N SER A 307 -4.17 -14.39 -6.24
CA SER A 307 -3.02 -13.77 -6.88
C SER A 307 -3.03 -14.00 -8.39
N TRP A 308 -2.44 -13.08 -9.12
CA TRP A 308 -2.23 -13.14 -10.57
C TRP A 308 -1.00 -12.32 -10.91
N TYR A 309 -0.53 -12.41 -12.15
CA TYR A 309 0.72 -11.80 -12.57
C TYR A 309 0.52 -10.85 -13.73
N ILE A 310 1.42 -9.86 -13.81
CA ILE A 310 1.62 -9.02 -14.99
C ILE A 310 3.09 -9.08 -15.34
N ASP A 311 3.43 -9.60 -16.51
CA ASP A 311 4.78 -9.52 -17.05
C ASP A 311 4.98 -8.22 -17.79
N LEU A 312 6.08 -7.55 -17.48
CA LEU A 312 6.61 -6.42 -18.22
C LEU A 312 7.81 -6.92 -19.02
N GLU A 313 7.65 -6.99 -20.34
CA GLU A 313 8.64 -7.54 -21.24
C GLU A 313 9.34 -6.41 -22.04
N ALA A 314 10.65 -6.36 -21.92
CA ALA A 314 11.55 -5.60 -22.79
C ALA A 314 12.27 -6.56 -23.75
N ILE A 315 13.22 -6.05 -24.54
CA ILE A 315 13.97 -6.89 -25.50
C ILE A 315 14.75 -7.99 -24.78
N ASP A 316 15.44 -7.63 -23.69
CA ASP A 316 16.45 -8.50 -23.07
C ASP A 316 16.07 -8.98 -21.67
N TYR A 317 14.91 -8.58 -21.15
CA TYR A 317 14.46 -9.01 -19.83
C TYR A 317 12.93 -8.99 -19.69
N LYS A 318 12.49 -9.73 -18.68
CA LYS A 318 11.11 -9.81 -18.24
C LYS A 318 11.05 -9.60 -16.73
N GLN A 319 10.15 -8.74 -16.29
CA GLN A 319 9.86 -8.53 -14.87
C GLN A 319 8.39 -8.84 -14.58
N SER A 320 8.14 -9.82 -13.72
CA SER A 320 6.79 -10.20 -13.32
C SER A 320 6.34 -9.42 -12.08
N LEU A 321 5.16 -8.82 -12.13
CA LEU A 321 4.49 -8.11 -11.04
C LEU A 321 3.49 -9.04 -10.38
N ASN A 322 3.55 -9.18 -9.05
CA ASN A 322 2.59 -9.96 -8.29
C ASN A 322 1.38 -9.08 -7.92
N MET A 323 0.20 -9.45 -8.40
CA MET A 323 -1.06 -8.75 -8.18
C MET A 323 -2.01 -9.60 -7.34
N VAL A 324 -2.88 -8.96 -6.56
CA VAL A 324 -3.85 -9.65 -5.70
C VAL A 324 -5.20 -8.95 -5.77
N ILE A 325 -6.28 -9.73 -5.99
CA ILE A 325 -7.66 -9.31 -5.77
C ILE A 325 -8.26 -10.14 -4.62
N ARG A 326 -8.81 -9.47 -3.60
CA ARG A 326 -9.42 -10.13 -2.43
C ARG A 326 -10.34 -9.22 -1.63
N SER A 327 -11.21 -9.80 -0.79
CA SER A 327 -11.88 -9.05 0.28
C SER A 327 -10.88 -8.64 1.38
N ASP A 328 -11.19 -7.55 2.08
CA ASP A 328 -10.39 -7.02 3.17
C ASP A 328 -11.00 -7.17 4.56
N SER A 329 -12.14 -7.85 4.62
CA SER A 329 -12.76 -8.31 5.84
C SER A 329 -13.36 -9.68 5.63
N ASP A 330 -13.62 -10.36 6.74
CA ASP A 330 -14.45 -11.56 6.78
C ASP A 330 -15.92 -11.21 6.56
N PHE A 331 -16.72 -12.25 6.35
CA PHE A 331 -18.17 -12.17 6.20
C PHE A 331 -18.84 -12.86 7.39
N ARG A 332 -19.76 -12.15 8.04
CA ARG A 332 -20.54 -12.62 9.21
C ARG A 332 -21.79 -11.77 9.37
N ARG A 333 -22.81 -12.28 10.07
CA ARG A 333 -24.15 -11.68 10.20
C ARG A 333 -24.14 -10.21 10.61
N GLU A 334 -23.33 -9.85 11.61
CA GLU A 334 -23.23 -8.47 12.11
C GLU A 334 -22.41 -7.55 11.19
N LYS A 335 -21.64 -8.13 10.26
CA LYS A 335 -20.81 -7.39 9.29
C LYS A 335 -20.75 -8.13 7.93
N PRO A 336 -21.85 -8.15 7.15
CA PRO A 336 -21.94 -8.91 5.90
C PRO A 336 -21.27 -8.16 4.73
N LYS A 337 -19.99 -7.78 4.89
CA LYS A 337 -19.25 -6.90 3.96
C LYS A 337 -18.00 -7.55 3.35
N GLY A 338 -17.56 -8.69 3.88
CA GLY A 338 -16.43 -9.47 3.34
C GLY A 338 -16.86 -10.46 2.25
N LYS A 339 -15.91 -11.16 1.64
CA LYS A 339 -16.15 -12.26 0.68
C LYS A 339 -17.24 -11.91 -0.37
N LEU A 340 -18.30 -12.70 -0.49
CA LEU A 340 -19.42 -12.45 -1.41
C LEU A 340 -20.16 -11.13 -1.13
N GLY A 341 -20.17 -10.65 0.12
CA GLY A 341 -20.72 -9.34 0.49
C GLY A 341 -19.85 -8.14 0.09
N ALA A 342 -18.64 -8.37 -0.43
CA ALA A 342 -17.81 -7.32 -0.98
C ALA A 342 -18.23 -6.92 -2.41
N PHE A 343 -18.91 -7.80 -3.14
CA PHE A 343 -19.26 -7.59 -4.55
C PHE A 343 -18.02 -7.19 -5.37
N MET A 344 -18.09 -6.07 -6.11
CA MET A 344 -16.95 -5.52 -6.84
C MET A 344 -16.05 -4.59 -6.00
N ASN A 345 -16.35 -4.42 -4.70
CA ASN A 345 -15.55 -3.61 -3.78
C ASN A 345 -14.37 -4.39 -3.19
N LEU A 346 -13.74 -5.27 -3.98
CA LEU A 346 -12.56 -6.05 -3.60
C LEU A 346 -11.32 -5.14 -3.58
N LYS A 347 -10.36 -5.42 -2.69
CA LYS A 347 -9.03 -4.80 -2.75
C LYS A 347 -8.31 -5.31 -3.99
N LEU A 348 -7.67 -4.39 -4.71
CA LEU A 348 -6.72 -4.65 -5.79
C LEU A 348 -5.34 -4.15 -5.34
N GLN A 349 -4.37 -5.06 -5.27
CA GLN A 349 -3.07 -4.82 -4.65
C GLN A 349 -1.93 -5.27 -5.56
N TYR A 350 -0.84 -4.51 -5.62
CA TYR A 350 0.44 -4.93 -6.23
C TYR A 350 1.45 -5.30 -5.14
N LYS A 351 1.74 -6.58 -4.95
CA LYS A 351 2.59 -7.14 -3.88
C LYS A 351 4.09 -7.12 -4.14
N GLY A 352 4.56 -6.43 -5.18
CA GLY A 352 5.99 -6.39 -5.53
C GLY A 352 6.32 -7.26 -6.74
N CYS A 353 7.58 -7.18 -7.17
CA CYS A 353 8.14 -8.01 -8.22
C CYS A 353 8.32 -9.46 -7.73
N LYS A 354 8.11 -10.43 -8.61
CA LYS A 354 8.51 -11.84 -8.42
C LYS A 354 9.93 -12.05 -8.90
#